data_AF-A0AA89C642-F1
#
_entry.id   AF-A0AA89C642-F1
#
_cell.length_a   1.000
_cell.length_b   1.000
_cell.length_c   1.000
_cell.angle_alpha   90.00
_cell.angle_beta   90.00
_cell.angle_gamma   90.00
#
_symmetry.space_group_name_H-M   'P 1'
#
loop_
_entity.id
_entity.type
_entity.pdbx_description
1 polymer ?
#
loop_
_entity_poly.entity_id
_entity_poly.type
_entity_poly.pdbx_seq_one_letter_code
_entity_poly.pdbx_strand_id
1 'polypeptide(L)'
;MPKYKLTYFNVRGRGEIIRLALTVAGQEFEDNRFEHNEWPEIKKDFGGKDAYEQYLVDRVLGAVEDLYMKARQLILVEQDETKKVTLADLAVHDVLTTFLQRNDKLLEGYPELMVNRNTVEALPKLSAYLATRPKSDL
;
A
#
# COMPACT_ATOMS: atom_id res chain seq x y z
N MET A 1 -28.60 -10.19 27.19
CA MET A 1 -28.37 -9.27 26.06
C MET A 1 -26.88 -9.16 25.88
N PRO A 2 -26.32 -9.48 24.69
CA PRO A 2 -24.88 -9.39 24.49
C PRO A 2 -24.42 -7.96 24.78
N LYS A 3 -23.42 -7.79 25.66
CA LYS A 3 -22.90 -6.48 26.06
C LYS A 3 -22.12 -5.78 24.94
N TYR A 4 -21.80 -6.50 23.87
CA TYR A 4 -20.94 -6.04 22.79
C TYR A 4 -21.59 -6.28 21.43
N LYS A 5 -21.53 -5.25 20.58
CA LYS A 5 -21.94 -5.30 19.18
C LYS A 5 -20.75 -4.93 18.31
N LEU A 6 -20.38 -5.82 17.39
CA LEU A 6 -19.37 -5.58 16.37
C LEU A 6 -20.08 -5.26 15.06
N THR A 7 -19.96 -4.01 14.60
CA THR A 7 -20.46 -3.60 13.28
C THR A 7 -19.31 -3.51 12.30
N TYR A 8 -19.33 -4.30 11.23
CA TYR A 8 -18.30 -4.29 10.19
C TYR A 8 -18.88 -4.68 8.83
N PHE A 9 -18.15 -4.39 7.75
CA PHE A 9 -18.51 -4.87 6.42
C PHE A 9 -18.66 -6.40 6.39
N ASN A 10 -19.45 -6.92 5.46
CA ASN A 10 -19.60 -8.36 5.21
C ASN A 10 -18.35 -9.01 4.56
N VAL A 11 -17.19 -8.74 5.14
CA VAL A 11 -15.89 -9.30 4.81
C VAL A 11 -15.13 -9.60 6.10
N ARG A 12 -14.03 -10.33 5.99
CA ARG A 12 -13.12 -10.57 7.12
C ARG A 12 -12.47 -9.25 7.57
N GLY A 13 -11.64 -8.67 6.71
CA GLY A 13 -10.98 -7.38 6.92
C GLY A 13 -10.40 -7.19 8.33
N ARG A 14 -10.49 -5.98 8.87
CA ARG A 14 -10.08 -5.65 10.24
C ARG A 14 -11.06 -6.13 11.31
N GLY A 15 -12.30 -6.45 10.95
CA GLY A 15 -13.30 -6.99 11.89
C GLY A 15 -12.98 -8.42 12.35
N GLU A 16 -12.29 -9.20 11.52
CA GLU A 16 -12.04 -10.62 11.78
C GLU A 16 -11.23 -10.88 13.04
N ILE A 17 -10.19 -10.07 13.30
CA ILE A 17 -9.35 -10.25 14.49
C ILE A 17 -10.16 -10.03 15.78
N ILE A 18 -11.16 -9.13 15.73
CA ILE A 18 -12.05 -8.85 16.86
C ILE A 18 -13.01 -10.03 17.06
N ARG A 19 -13.59 -10.58 15.99
CA ARG A 19 -14.44 -11.78 16.04
C ARG A 19 -13.71 -12.96 16.67
N LEU A 20 -12.47 -13.22 16.23
CA LEU A 20 -11.63 -14.29 16.77
C LEU A 20 -11.33 -14.08 18.25
N ALA A 21 -10.96 -12.86 18.65
CA ALA A 21 -10.67 -12.54 20.05
C ALA A 21 -11.89 -12.77 20.96
N LEU A 22 -13.07 -12.28 20.55
CA LEU A 22 -14.32 -12.47 21.32
C LEU A 22 -14.72 -13.95 21.39
N THR A 23 -14.56 -14.68 20.30
CA THR A 23 -14.85 -16.12 20.24
C THR A 23 -13.94 -16.93 21.15
N VAL A 24 -12.62 -16.67 21.12
CA VAL A 24 -11.64 -17.36 21.99
C VAL A 24 -11.89 -17.03 23.46
N ALA A 25 -12.31 -15.81 23.77
CA ALA A 25 -12.68 -15.40 25.12
C ALA A 25 -14.02 -15.99 25.60
N GLY A 26 -14.78 -16.67 24.74
CA GLY A 26 -16.12 -17.17 25.05
C GLY A 26 -17.14 -16.05 25.31
N GLN A 27 -16.88 -14.84 24.83
CA GLN A 27 -17.72 -13.67 25.07
C GLN A 27 -18.81 -13.61 23.99
N GLU A 28 -20.08 -13.64 24.39
CA GLU A 28 -21.19 -13.41 23.46
C GLU A 28 -21.18 -11.97 22.93
N PHE A 29 -21.35 -11.83 21.61
CA PHE A 29 -21.43 -10.55 20.91
C PHE A 29 -22.38 -10.62 19.71
N GLU A 30 -22.94 -9.48 19.31
CA GLU A 30 -23.72 -9.33 18.07
C GLU A 30 -22.78 -9.00 16.90
N ASP A 31 -22.68 -9.87 15.90
CA ASP A 31 -21.90 -9.65 14.66
C ASP A 31 -22.81 -9.00 13.60
N ASN A 32 -22.89 -7.67 13.62
CA ASN A 32 -23.69 -6.89 12.71
C ASN A 32 -22.91 -6.62 11.41
N ARG A 33 -23.31 -7.30 10.33
CA ARG A 33 -22.66 -7.20 9.02
C ARG A 33 -23.51 -6.40 8.05
N PHE A 34 -22.88 -5.50 7.31
CA PHE A 34 -23.55 -4.70 6.28
C PHE A 34 -22.79 -4.73 4.95
N GLU A 35 -23.52 -4.51 3.87
CA GLU A 35 -23.02 -4.46 2.51
C GLU A 35 -22.48 -3.05 2.17
N HIS A 36 -21.56 -2.97 1.21
CA HIS A 36 -20.83 -1.72 0.93
C HIS A 36 -21.75 -0.55 0.48
N ASN A 37 -22.92 -0.86 -0.08
CA ASN A 37 -23.94 0.11 -0.47
C ASN A 37 -24.69 0.73 0.72
N GLU A 38 -24.72 0.07 1.87
CA GLU A 38 -25.36 0.56 3.10
C GLU A 38 -24.45 1.52 3.89
N TRP A 39 -23.17 1.59 3.52
CA TRP A 39 -22.16 2.40 4.20
C TRP A 39 -22.51 3.89 4.33
N PRO A 40 -23.04 4.61 3.31
CA PRO A 40 -23.33 6.03 3.43
C PRO A 40 -24.33 6.37 4.53
N GLU A 41 -25.29 5.48 4.79
CA GLU A 41 -26.28 5.66 5.85
C GLU A 41 -25.70 5.28 7.21
N ILE A 42 -25.03 4.12 7.29
CA ILE A 42 -24.41 3.63 8.53
C ILE A 42 -23.30 4.55 9.03
N LYS A 43 -22.51 5.15 8.12
CA LYS A 43 -21.41 6.07 8.46
C LYS A 43 -21.87 7.24 9.33
N LYS A 44 -23.12 7.70 9.19
CA LYS A 44 -23.66 8.83 9.96
C LYS A 44 -23.61 8.55 11.47
N ASP A 45 -23.75 7.28 11.86
CA ASP A 45 -23.75 6.88 13.27
C ASP A 45 -22.33 6.73 13.86
N PHE A 46 -21.28 6.69 13.01
CA PHE A 46 -19.88 6.56 13.44
C PHE A 46 -19.13 7.89 13.56
N GLY A 47 -19.76 8.99 13.13
CA GLY A 47 -19.15 10.32 13.10
C GLY A 47 -19.32 11.14 14.39
N GLY A 48 -19.74 10.57 15.51
CA GLY A 48 -20.08 11.36 16.71
C GLY A 48 -21.46 12.02 16.62
N LYS A 49 -22.07 12.32 17.77
CA LYS A 49 -23.45 12.83 17.84
C LYS A 49 -23.57 14.31 17.49
N ASP A 50 -22.47 15.03 17.60
CA ASP A 50 -22.37 16.45 17.29
C ASP A 50 -21.02 16.76 16.62
N ALA A 51 -20.87 17.99 16.14
CA ALA A 51 -19.67 18.44 15.44
C ALA A 51 -18.39 18.34 16.29
N TYR A 52 -18.51 18.36 17.63
CA TYR A 52 -17.37 18.27 18.52
C TYR A 52 -16.92 16.81 18.69
N GLU A 53 -17.85 15.88 18.91
CA GLU A 53 -17.56 14.45 18.90
C GLU A 53 -17.00 14.00 17.56
N GLN A 54 -17.52 14.53 16.44
CA GLN A 54 -16.98 14.27 15.11
C GLN A 54 -15.53 14.73 14.97
N TYR A 55 -15.23 15.95 15.39
CA TYR A 55 -13.88 16.48 15.40
C TYR A 55 -12.92 15.61 16.24
N LEU A 56 -13.37 15.11 17.39
CA LEU A 56 -12.55 14.23 18.23
C LEU A 56 -12.27 12.89 17.55
N VAL A 57 -13.27 12.29 16.90
CA VAL A 57 -13.10 11.05 16.12
C VAL A 57 -12.13 11.28 14.97
N ASP A 58 -12.31 12.34 14.19
CA ASP A 58 -11.45 12.68 13.05
C ASP A 58 -10.01 12.97 13.50
N ARG A 59 -9.83 13.64 14.65
CA ARG A 59 -8.50 13.91 15.21
C ARG A 59 -7.76 12.63 15.61
N VAL A 60 -8.45 11.67 16.22
CA VAL A 60 -7.83 10.38 16.60
C VAL A 60 -7.53 9.56 15.36
N LEU A 61 -8.47 9.48 14.41
CA LEU A 61 -8.30 8.74 13.17
C LEU A 61 -7.13 9.30 12.34
N GLY A 62 -7.09 10.62 12.16
CA GLY A 62 -6.02 11.31 11.44
C GLY A 62 -4.66 11.10 12.10
N ALA A 63 -4.57 11.14 13.43
CA ALA A 63 -3.31 10.85 14.12
C ALA A 63 -2.83 9.41 13.93
N VAL A 64 -3.75 8.43 13.92
CA VAL A 64 -3.43 7.02 13.66
C VAL A 64 -3.00 6.82 12.20
N GLU A 65 -3.67 7.46 11.26
CA GLU A 65 -3.31 7.44 9.84
C GLU A 65 -1.94 8.07 9.59
N ASP A 66 -1.67 9.24 10.18
CA ASP A 66 -0.36 9.91 10.09
C ASP A 66 0.76 9.03 10.65
N LEU A 67 0.52 8.37 11.79
CA LEU A 67 1.46 7.44 12.38
C LEU A 67 1.68 6.23 11.47
N TYR A 68 0.60 5.67 10.90
CA TYR A 68 0.68 4.55 9.98
C TYR A 68 1.44 4.89 8.70
N MET A 69 1.20 6.07 8.11
CA MET A 69 1.89 6.53 6.91
C MET A 69 3.38 6.78 7.17
N LYS A 70 3.73 7.36 8.32
CA LYS A 70 5.14 7.48 8.75
C LYS A 70 5.78 6.12 9.02
N ALA A 71 5.07 5.21 9.69
CA ALA A 71 5.56 3.85 9.92
C ALA A 71 5.77 3.10 8.60
N ARG A 72 4.88 3.27 7.61
CA ARG A 72 5.06 2.74 6.25
C ARG A 72 6.32 3.30 5.60
N GLN A 73 6.55 4.60 5.71
CA GLN A 73 7.77 5.21 5.18
C GLN A 73 9.03 4.67 5.88
N LEU A 74 8.98 4.41 7.18
CA LEU A 74 10.14 3.91 7.93
C LEU A 74 10.38 2.40 7.79
N ILE A 75 9.32 1.61 7.59
CA ILE A 75 9.38 0.13 7.64
C ILE A 75 9.28 -0.51 6.26
N LEU A 76 8.48 0.07 5.35
CA LEU A 76 8.17 -0.52 4.03
C LEU A 76 8.85 0.22 2.87
N VAL A 77 9.36 1.42 3.08
CA VAL A 77 10.17 2.15 2.10
C VAL A 77 11.62 2.03 2.56
N GLU A 78 12.48 1.48 1.71
CA GLU A 78 13.91 1.34 2.00
C GLU A 78 14.54 2.74 2.17
N GLN A 79 15.13 2.99 3.34
CA GLN A 79 15.67 4.29 3.77
C GLN A 79 17.18 4.43 3.51
N ASP A 80 17.82 3.38 3.01
CA ASP A 80 19.27 3.30 2.84
C ASP A 80 19.68 3.61 1.39
N GLU A 81 20.27 4.78 1.15
CA GLU A 81 20.79 5.20 -0.15
C GLU A 81 21.98 4.33 -0.64
N THR A 82 22.54 3.46 0.20
CA THR A 82 23.72 2.64 -0.11
C THR A 82 23.41 1.17 -0.38
N LYS A 83 22.15 0.73 -0.27
CA LYS A 83 21.79 -0.68 -0.49
C LYS A 83 21.61 -1.06 -1.95
N LYS A 84 22.19 -2.22 -2.25
CA LYS A 84 22.39 -2.84 -3.56
C LYS A 84 21.09 -2.99 -4.36
N VAL A 85 21.18 -2.67 -5.65
CA VAL A 85 20.20 -2.99 -6.69
C VAL A 85 19.53 -4.34 -6.42
N THR A 86 18.21 -4.33 -6.33
CA THR A 86 17.40 -5.50 -6.04
C THR A 86 17.00 -6.21 -7.33
N LEU A 87 16.42 -7.41 -7.20
CA LEU A 87 15.85 -8.12 -8.34
C LEU A 87 14.71 -7.32 -9.00
N ALA A 88 13.99 -6.49 -8.23
CA ALA A 88 12.91 -5.67 -8.75
C ALA A 88 13.44 -4.59 -9.71
N ASP A 89 14.55 -3.94 -9.38
CA ASP A 89 15.18 -2.92 -10.24
C ASP A 89 15.65 -3.53 -11.58
N LEU A 90 16.21 -4.74 -11.53
CA LEU A 90 16.61 -5.48 -12.73
C LEU A 90 15.40 -5.91 -13.58
N ALA A 91 14.33 -6.36 -12.94
CA ALA A 91 13.09 -6.75 -13.62
C ALA A 91 12.41 -5.55 -14.31
N VAL A 92 12.37 -4.39 -13.64
CA VAL A 92 11.86 -3.15 -14.21
C VAL A 92 12.72 -2.69 -15.40
N HIS A 93 14.05 -2.76 -15.28
CA HIS A 93 14.98 -2.44 -16.37
C HIS A 93 14.73 -3.30 -17.62
N ASP A 94 14.58 -4.61 -17.45
CA ASP A 94 14.36 -5.56 -18.53
C ASP A 94 13.04 -5.31 -19.26
N VAL A 95 11.94 -5.22 -18.50
CA VAL A 95 10.61 -4.94 -19.05
C VAL A 95 10.60 -3.63 -19.83
N LEU A 96 11.17 -2.56 -19.26
CA LEU A 96 11.22 -1.24 -19.92
C LEU A 96 12.10 -1.23 -21.18
N THR A 97 13.09 -2.12 -21.29
CA THR A 97 13.97 -2.18 -22.47
C THR A 97 13.17 -2.49 -23.74
N THR A 98 12.24 -3.45 -23.67
CA THR A 98 11.38 -3.83 -24.80
C THR A 98 10.47 -2.67 -25.23
N PHE A 99 9.91 -1.94 -24.26
CA PHE A 99 9.03 -0.81 -24.55
C PHE A 99 9.80 0.39 -25.13
N LEU A 100 11.02 0.64 -24.66
CA LEU A 100 11.88 1.72 -25.16
C LEU A 100 12.37 1.47 -26.59
N GLN A 101 12.52 0.21 -27.01
CA GLN A 101 12.80 -0.11 -28.42
C GLN A 101 11.67 0.33 -29.36
N ARG A 102 10.42 0.40 -28.86
CA ARG A 102 9.24 0.81 -29.64
C ARG A 102 8.94 2.30 -29.52
N ASN A 103 9.28 2.91 -28.39
CA ASN A 103 9.11 4.34 -28.14
C ASN A 103 10.21 4.83 -27.19
N ASP A 104 11.20 5.54 -27.75
CA ASP A 104 12.34 6.11 -27.04
C ASP A 104 11.94 7.22 -26.04
N LYS A 105 10.75 7.82 -26.22
CA LYS A 105 10.21 8.90 -25.37
C LYS A 105 9.33 8.42 -24.23
N LEU A 106 9.16 7.11 -24.05
CA LEU A 106 8.23 6.55 -23.07
C LEU A 106 8.47 7.05 -21.64
N LEU A 107 9.73 7.31 -21.28
CA LEU A 107 10.12 7.74 -19.94
C LEU A 107 10.13 9.25 -19.73
N GLU A 108 9.88 10.07 -20.75
CA GLU A 108 9.92 11.56 -20.62
C GLU A 108 8.94 12.10 -19.57
N GLY A 109 7.83 11.40 -19.33
CA GLY A 109 6.83 11.75 -18.31
C GLY A 109 7.10 11.18 -16.91
N TYR A 110 8.15 10.38 -16.72
CA TYR A 110 8.39 9.60 -15.51
C TYR A 110 9.85 9.73 -15.01
N PRO A 111 10.20 10.87 -14.37
CA PRO A 111 11.57 11.18 -13.98
C PRO A 111 12.16 10.16 -12.98
N GLU A 112 11.37 9.60 -12.08
CA GLU A 112 11.83 8.60 -11.12
C GLU A 112 12.23 7.28 -11.79
N LEU A 113 11.50 6.87 -12.84
CA LEU A 113 11.84 5.67 -13.62
C LEU A 113 13.11 5.87 -14.43
N MET A 114 13.35 7.09 -14.95
CA MET A 114 14.61 7.43 -15.60
C MET A 114 15.79 7.33 -14.63
N VAL A 115 15.65 7.87 -13.41
CA VAL A 115 16.70 7.79 -12.39
C VAL A 115 16.98 6.34 -12.00
N ASN A 116 15.94 5.53 -11.74
CA ASN A 116 16.11 4.11 -11.44
C ASN A 116 16.85 3.37 -12.56
N ARG A 117 16.43 3.57 -13.82
CA ARG A 117 17.05 2.94 -14.99
C ARG A 117 18.53 3.33 -15.12
N ASN A 118 18.85 4.61 -15.00
CA ASN A 118 20.22 5.11 -15.08
C ASN A 118 21.11 4.54 -13.96
N THR A 119 20.58 4.46 -12.74
CA THR A 119 21.31 3.88 -11.60
C THR A 119 21.59 2.39 -11.81
N VAL A 120 20.63 1.64 -12.38
CA VAL A 120 20.81 0.22 -12.73
C VAL A 120 21.87 0.06 -13.83
N GLU A 121 21.77 0.85 -14.91
CA GLU A 121 22.71 0.79 -16.03
C GLU A 121 24.14 1.23 -15.66
N ALA A 122 24.29 2.10 -14.65
CA ALA A 122 25.58 2.54 -14.14
C ALA A 122 26.35 1.46 -13.34
N LEU A 123 25.72 0.32 -13.01
CA LEU A 123 26.39 -0.77 -12.32
C LEU A 123 27.54 -1.35 -13.17
N PRO A 124 28.79 -1.41 -12.67
CA PRO A 124 29.95 -1.79 -13.49
C PRO A 124 29.83 -3.14 -14.20
N LYS A 125 29.29 -4.16 -13.51
CA LYS A 125 29.07 -5.50 -14.08
C LYS A 125 27.95 -5.51 -15.12
N LEU A 126 26.87 -4.77 -14.86
CA LEU A 126 25.72 -4.73 -15.77
C LEU A 126 26.07 -3.91 -17.02
N SER A 127 26.70 -2.75 -16.86
CA SER A 127 27.19 -1.92 -17.97
C SER A 127 28.10 -2.71 -18.92
N ALA A 128 29.06 -3.48 -18.37
CA ALA A 128 29.94 -4.34 -19.17
C ALA A 128 29.17 -5.44 -19.92
N TYR A 129 28.13 -6.02 -19.31
CA TYR A 129 27.25 -6.98 -19.98
C TYR A 129 26.37 -6.32 -21.05
N LEU A 130 25.76 -5.17 -20.76
CA LEU A 130 24.91 -4.42 -21.71
C LEU A 130 25.69 -3.98 -22.96
N ALA A 131 26.99 -3.70 -22.82
CA ALA A 131 27.86 -3.37 -23.95
C ALA A 131 28.16 -4.58 -24.86
N THR A 132 28.14 -5.79 -24.31
CA THR A 132 28.53 -7.03 -25.02
C THR A 132 27.33 -7.91 -25.38
N ARG A 133 26.15 -7.68 -24.82
CA ARG A 133 24.96 -8.50 -25.06
C ARG A 133 24.53 -8.42 -26.54
N PRO A 134 24.10 -9.54 -27.15
CA PRO A 134 23.51 -9.53 -28.48
C PRO A 134 22.26 -8.62 -28.51
N LYS A 135 22.14 -7.82 -29.57
CA LYS A 135 20.91 -7.05 -29.81
C LYS A 135 19.85 -7.98 -30.39
N SER A 136 18.67 -7.97 -29.78
CA SER A 136 17.49 -8.73 -30.23
C SER A 136 16.37 -7.73 -30.49
N ASP A 137 15.65 -7.92 -31.59
CA ASP A 137 14.64 -6.99 -32.12
C ASP A 137 13.19 -7.34 -31.67
N LEU A 138 12.99 -7.98 -30.52
CA LEU A 138 11.65 -8.32 -30.00
C LEU A 138 10.95 -7.12 -29.34
#